data_AF-A0A935AIK4-F1
#
_entry.id   AF-A0A935AIK4-F1
#
_cell.length_a   1.000
_cell.length_b   1.000
_cell.length_c   1.000
_cell.angle_alpha   90.00
_cell.angle_beta   90.00
_cell.angle_gamma   90.00
#
_symmetry.space_group_name_H-M   'P 1'
#
loop_
_entity.id
_entity.type
_entity.pdbx_description
1 polymer ?
#
loop_
_entity_poly.entity_id
_entity_poly.type
_entity_poly.pdbx_seq_one_letter_code
_entity_poly.pdbx_strand_id
1 'polypeptide(L)'
;MKDLLRKTLETVNERISSPMLSSTAVAWAAVNYKFLLVVLSADDFRKKFDYIESILYPTPEIKLKLGVLYPISFGLFYTVVYPLIDIGLASIREVIDNLKERAILFVSRVLKISASPSVFQRPGKNYAGANPSRSVSMTIRTVFPADGARVIERRGRRSKYHLFNNDFRNARAAMAPLNHDASKLPSRVRL
;
A
#
# COMPACT_ATOMS: atom_id res chain seq x y z
N MET A 1 38.37 -13.84 18.21
CA MET A 1 37.61 -12.70 18.79
C MET A 1 36.63 -12.10 17.78
N LYS A 2 37.07 -11.75 16.56
CA LYS A 2 36.19 -11.27 15.48
C LYS A 2 35.07 -12.26 15.10
N ASP A 3 35.36 -13.56 15.11
CA ASP A 3 34.37 -14.59 14.76
C ASP A 3 33.29 -14.78 15.83
N LEU A 4 33.65 -14.59 17.10
CA LEU A 4 32.68 -14.59 18.20
C LEU A 4 31.76 -13.38 18.09
N LEU A 5 32.31 -12.19 17.83
CA LEU A 5 31.50 -10.98 17.60
C LEU A 5 30.54 -11.16 16.42
N ARG A 6 30.99 -11.72 15.28
CA ARG A 6 30.12 -11.99 14.13
C ARG A 6 28.99 -12.96 14.47
N LYS A 7 29.29 -14.10 15.09
CA LYS A 7 28.27 -15.08 15.49
C LYS A 7 27.26 -14.50 16.49
N THR A 8 27.73 -13.66 17.41
CA THR A 8 26.85 -13.00 18.39
C THR A 8 25.95 -11.98 17.70
N LEU A 9 26.49 -11.18 16.78
CA LEU A 9 25.73 -10.22 15.99
C LEU A 9 24.72 -10.90 15.06
N GLU A 10 25.08 -12.00 14.41
CA GLU A 10 24.17 -12.81 13.59
C GLU A 10 23.01 -13.36 14.43
N THR A 11 23.30 -13.92 15.59
CA THR A 11 22.27 -14.42 16.53
C THR A 11 21.36 -13.30 17.02
N VAL A 12 21.92 -12.13 17.33
CA VAL A 12 21.14 -10.94 17.72
C VAL A 12 20.28 -10.45 16.55
N ASN A 13 20.82 -10.45 15.33
CA ASN A 13 20.09 -10.01 14.15
C ASN A 13 18.93 -10.96 13.80
N GLU A 14 19.14 -12.27 13.88
CA GLU A 14 18.07 -13.27 13.74
C GLU A 14 16.96 -13.07 14.78
N ARG A 15 17.32 -12.75 16.03
CA ARG A 15 16.34 -12.52 17.10
C ARG A 15 15.62 -11.17 16.99
N ILE A 16 16.33 -10.10 16.60
CA ILE A 16 15.74 -8.77 16.34
C ILE A 16 14.87 -8.80 15.09
N SER A 17 15.17 -9.68 14.13
CA SER A 17 14.31 -9.88 12.96
C SER A 17 12.94 -10.48 13.32
N SER A 18 12.76 -10.98 14.54
CA SER A 18 11.43 -11.30 15.07
C SER A 18 10.59 -10.03 15.21
N PRO A 19 9.45 -9.91 14.49
CA PRO A 19 8.56 -8.76 14.60
C PRO A 19 8.06 -8.55 16.04
N MET A 20 7.95 -9.62 16.84
CA MET A 20 7.49 -9.53 18.22
C MET A 20 8.57 -8.92 19.12
N LEU A 21 9.81 -9.41 19.03
CA LEU A 21 10.89 -8.91 19.88
C LEU A 21 11.19 -7.43 19.59
N SER A 22 11.26 -7.08 18.31
CA SER A 22 11.54 -5.70 17.88
C SER A 22 10.42 -4.74 18.29
N SER A 23 9.14 -5.09 18.05
CA SER A 23 8.01 -4.26 18.49
C SER A 23 7.90 -4.16 20.00
N THR A 24 8.12 -5.23 20.76
CA THR A 24 8.16 -5.19 22.23
C THR A 24 9.30 -4.32 22.74
N ALA A 25 10.50 -4.38 22.13
CA ALA A 25 11.63 -3.54 22.54
C ALA A 25 11.34 -2.05 22.31
N VAL A 26 10.78 -1.71 21.14
CA VAL A 26 10.36 -0.34 20.83
C VAL A 26 9.26 0.14 21.78
N ALA A 27 8.25 -0.70 22.03
CA ALA A 27 7.18 -0.39 22.98
C ALA A 27 7.72 -0.22 24.41
N TRP A 28 8.70 -1.03 24.82
CA TRP A 28 9.34 -0.91 26.12
C TRP A 28 10.01 0.44 26.27
N ALA A 29 10.81 0.85 25.27
CA ALA A 29 11.47 2.16 25.28
C ALA A 29 10.47 3.31 25.29
N ALA A 30 9.36 3.20 24.54
CA ALA A 30 8.31 4.21 24.49
C ALA A 30 7.57 4.35 25.83
N VAL A 31 7.20 3.23 26.47
CA VAL A 31 6.50 3.22 27.77
C VAL A 31 7.44 3.65 28.90
N ASN A 32 8.70 3.23 28.86
CA ASN A 32 9.69 3.47 29.92
C ASN A 32 10.67 4.60 29.57
N TYR A 33 10.24 5.59 28.77
CA TYR A 33 11.13 6.69 28.34
C TYR A 33 11.71 7.47 29.52
N LYS A 34 10.95 7.65 30.61
CA LYS A 34 11.44 8.32 31.83
C LYS A 34 12.58 7.56 32.48
N PHE A 35 12.51 6.22 32.48
CA PHE A 35 13.59 5.40 33.01
C PHE A 35 14.85 5.58 32.18
N LEU A 36 14.73 5.58 30.84
CA LEU A 36 15.84 5.86 29.94
C LEU A 36 16.46 7.24 30.22
N LEU A 37 15.64 8.27 30.42
CA LEU A 37 16.12 9.61 30.76
C LEU A 37 16.89 9.63 32.09
N VAL A 38 16.40 8.94 33.12
CA VAL A 38 17.06 8.88 34.43
C VAL A 38 18.38 8.11 34.36
N VAL A 39 18.41 6.97 33.65
CA VAL A 39 19.64 6.19 33.49
C VAL A 39 20.70 7.00 32.73
N LEU A 40 20.28 7.72 31.68
CA LEU A 40 21.14 8.55 30.84
C LEU A 40 21.48 9.92 31.46
N SER A 41 20.87 10.31 32.59
CA SER A 41 21.19 11.58 33.25
C SER A 41 22.61 11.56 33.82
N ALA A 42 23.20 12.73 34.08
CA ALA A 42 24.54 12.84 34.68
C ALA A 42 24.54 12.71 36.21
N ASP A 43 23.40 12.39 36.82
CA ASP A 43 23.27 12.33 38.29
C ASP A 43 24.01 11.14 38.92
N ASP A 44 24.26 11.26 40.22
CA ASP A 44 24.83 10.18 41.03
C ASP A 44 23.93 8.93 41.03
N PHE A 45 24.56 7.75 41.01
CA PHE A 45 23.87 6.46 40.97
C PHE A 45 22.85 6.30 42.09
N ARG A 46 23.17 6.72 43.33
CA ARG A 46 22.24 6.58 44.46
C ARG A 46 20.95 7.36 44.23
N LYS A 47 21.07 8.62 43.79
CA LYS A 47 19.92 9.47 43.46
C LYS A 47 19.06 8.87 42.35
N LYS A 48 19.68 8.22 41.35
CA LYS A 48 18.97 7.53 40.27
C LYS A 48 18.15 6.35 40.80
N PHE A 49 18.76 5.49 41.60
CA PHE A 49 18.06 4.34 42.19
C PHE A 49 16.93 4.80 43.12
N ASP A 50 17.19 5.77 43.99
CA ASP A 50 16.16 6.34 44.87
C ASP A 50 14.98 6.88 44.05
N TYR A 51 15.24 7.62 42.97
CA TYR A 51 14.19 8.14 42.09
C TYR A 51 13.43 7.02 41.37
N ILE A 52 14.14 6.02 40.85
CA ILE A 52 13.54 4.87 40.15
C ILE A 52 12.63 4.08 41.09
N GLU A 53 13.06 3.85 42.33
CA GLU A 53 12.32 3.03 43.29
C GLU A 53 11.22 3.78 44.03
N SER A 54 11.40 5.06 44.34
CA SER A 54 10.43 5.84 45.10
C SER A 54 9.43 6.62 44.25
N ILE A 55 9.80 7.00 43.02
CA ILE A 55 8.97 7.86 42.15
C ILE A 55 8.53 7.13 40.90
N LEU A 56 9.47 6.49 40.18
CA LEU A 56 9.19 5.94 38.86
C LEU A 56 8.44 4.61 38.91
N TYR A 57 8.83 3.73 39.84
CA TYR A 57 8.21 2.44 40.05
C TYR A 57 7.99 2.15 41.55
N PRO A 58 7.11 2.91 42.21
CA PRO A 58 6.94 2.84 43.67
C PRO A 58 6.34 1.52 44.16
N THR A 59 5.59 0.82 43.30
CA THR A 59 4.92 -0.42 43.68
C THR A 59 5.29 -1.57 42.73
N PRO A 60 5.29 -2.83 43.21
CA PRO A 60 5.53 -4.00 42.36
C PRO A 60 4.54 -4.11 41.19
N GLU A 61 3.29 -3.68 41.40
CA GLU A 61 2.27 -3.67 40.35
C GLU A 61 2.64 -2.72 39.20
N ILE A 62 3.12 -1.51 39.53
CA ILE A 62 3.57 -0.53 38.53
C ILE A 62 4.81 -1.05 37.79
N LYS A 63 5.75 -1.68 38.52
CA LYS A 63 6.93 -2.36 37.91
C LYS A 63 6.50 -3.39 36.88
N LEU A 64 5.54 -4.25 37.23
CA LEU A 64 5.04 -5.31 36.34
C LEU A 64 4.30 -4.73 35.13
N LYS A 65 3.41 -3.75 35.34
CA LYS A 65 2.61 -3.16 34.27
C LYS A 65 3.46 -2.42 33.24
N LEU A 66 4.27 -1.46 33.71
CA LEU A 66 5.07 -0.60 32.84
C LEU A 66 6.30 -1.34 32.29
N GLY A 67 6.93 -2.20 33.09
CA GLY A 67 8.14 -2.90 32.70
C GLY A 67 7.88 -4.10 31.80
N VAL A 68 6.73 -4.77 31.91
CA VAL A 68 6.48 -6.06 31.25
C VAL A 68 5.14 -6.10 30.51
N LEU A 69 4.02 -5.88 31.19
CA LEU A 69 2.69 -6.15 30.60
C LEU A 69 2.38 -5.21 29.43
N TYR A 70 2.60 -3.90 29.56
CA TYR A 70 2.30 -2.96 28.47
C TYR A 70 3.21 -3.17 27.25
N PRO A 71 4.55 -3.29 27.40
CA PRO A 71 5.42 -3.56 26.26
C PRO A 71 5.11 -4.87 25.53
N ILE A 72 4.82 -5.94 26.27
CA ILE A 72 4.44 -7.24 25.67
C ILE A 72 3.07 -7.13 25.00
N SER A 73 2.09 -6.51 25.64
CA SER A 73 0.75 -6.31 25.06
C SER A 73 0.83 -5.51 23.76
N PHE A 74 1.65 -4.46 23.70
CA PHE A 74 1.86 -3.68 22.48
C PHE A 74 2.54 -4.49 21.38
N GLY A 75 3.58 -5.26 21.72
CA GLY A 75 4.25 -6.14 20.76
C GLY A 75 3.30 -7.20 20.21
N LEU A 76 2.47 -7.81 21.06
CA LEU A 76 1.45 -8.78 20.65
C LEU A 76 0.37 -8.13 19.78
N PHE A 77 -0.11 -6.94 20.17
CA PHE A 77 -1.09 -6.19 19.38
C PHE A 77 -0.54 -5.87 17.99
N TYR A 78 0.68 -5.36 17.91
CA TYR A 78 1.30 -5.00 16.64
C TYR A 78 1.57 -6.21 15.74
N THR A 79 1.95 -7.35 16.32
CA THR A 79 2.30 -8.55 15.54
C THR A 79 1.11 -9.42 15.16
N VAL A 80 0.07 -9.47 15.98
CA VAL A 80 -1.08 -10.36 15.78
C VAL A 80 -2.31 -9.56 15.37
N VAL A 81 -2.71 -8.60 16.22
CA VAL A 81 -4.00 -7.90 16.07
C VAL A 81 -3.99 -6.93 14.88
N TYR A 82 -2.91 -6.18 14.71
CA TYR A 82 -2.83 -5.19 13.64
C TYR A 82 -2.91 -5.81 12.22
N PRO A 83 -2.20 -6.91 11.89
CA PRO A 83 -2.39 -7.60 10.61
C PRO A 83 -3.82 -8.12 10.39
N LEU A 84 -4.47 -8.62 11.44
CA LEU A 84 -5.86 -9.09 11.36
C LEU A 84 -6.82 -7.95 11.01
N ILE A 85 -6.63 -6.77 11.62
CA ILE A 85 -7.40 -5.56 11.30
C ILE A 85 -7.16 -5.14 9.86
N ASP A 86 -5.91 -5.15 9.40
CA ASP A 86 -5.55 -4.73 8.04
C ASP A 86 -6.19 -5.63 6.97
N ILE A 87 -6.16 -6.95 7.17
CA ILE A 87 -6.85 -7.91 6.29
C ILE A 87 -8.36 -7.64 6.26
N GLY A 88 -8.96 -7.39 7.44
CA GLY A 88 -10.37 -7.02 7.53
C GLY A 88 -10.71 -5.77 6.73
N LEU A 89 -9.94 -4.70 6.89
CA LEU A 89 -10.12 -3.45 6.16
C LEU A 89 -9.92 -3.61 4.66
N ALA A 90 -8.94 -4.41 4.23
CA ALA A 90 -8.70 -4.72 2.83
C ALA A 90 -9.91 -5.42 2.19
N SER A 91 -10.49 -6.41 2.88
CA SER A 91 -11.67 -7.12 2.38
C SER A 91 -12.89 -6.21 2.24
N ILE A 92 -13.10 -5.27 3.18
CA ILE A 92 -14.19 -4.30 3.09
C ILE A 92 -14.01 -3.37 1.90
N ARG A 93 -12.78 -2.88 1.66
CA ARG A 93 -12.47 -2.05 0.49
C ARG A 93 -12.76 -2.78 -0.81
N GLU A 94 -12.38 -4.05 -0.92
CA GLU A 94 -12.65 -4.87 -2.10
C GLU A 94 -14.16 -5.03 -2.36
N VAL A 95 -14.97 -5.25 -1.31
CA VAL A 95 -16.43 -5.33 -1.45
C VAL A 95 -17.00 -4.02 -1.97
N ILE A 96 -16.56 -2.88 -1.43
CA ILE A 96 -17.03 -1.55 -1.86
C ILE A 96 -16.67 -1.30 -3.33
N ASP A 97 -15.44 -1.64 -3.73
CA ASP A 97 -14.98 -1.44 -5.10
C ASP A 97 -15.74 -2.35 -6.09
N ASN A 98 -15.97 -3.61 -5.73
CA ASN A 98 -16.81 -4.53 -6.50
C ASN A 98 -18.25 -4.02 -6.66
N LEU A 99 -18.84 -3.41 -5.63
CA LEU A 99 -20.17 -2.81 -5.71
C LEU A 99 -20.21 -1.61 -6.66
N LYS A 100 -19.20 -0.74 -6.60
CA LYS A 100 -19.08 0.40 -7.53
C LYS A 100 -18.95 -0.06 -8.97
N GLU A 101 -18.11 -1.07 -9.23
CA GLU A 101 -17.96 -1.63 -10.58
C GLU A 101 -19.29 -2.21 -11.09
N ARG A 102 -20.01 -2.96 -10.25
CA ARG A 102 -21.34 -3.49 -10.60
C ARG A 102 -22.35 -2.38 -10.91
N ALA A 103 -22.36 -1.30 -10.12
CA ALA A 103 -23.25 -0.17 -10.36
C ALA A 103 -22.95 0.53 -11.70
N ILE A 104 -21.68 0.76 -12.01
CA ILE A 104 -21.26 1.35 -13.30
C ILE A 104 -21.66 0.45 -14.48
N LEU A 105 -21.47 -0.87 -14.35
CA LEU A 105 -21.89 -1.82 -15.37
C LEU A 105 -23.41 -1.86 -15.55
N PHE A 106 -24.18 -1.72 -14.47
CA PHE A 106 -25.63 -1.67 -14.54
C PHE A 106 -26.11 -0.40 -15.26
N VAL A 107 -25.63 0.77 -14.85
CA VAL A 107 -25.99 2.06 -15.47
C VAL A 107 -25.62 2.07 -16.96
N SER A 108 -24.42 1.61 -17.32
CA SER A 108 -24.02 1.53 -18.72
C SER A 108 -24.87 0.56 -19.54
N ARG A 109 -25.36 -0.54 -18.96
CA ARG A 109 -26.30 -1.46 -19.63
C ARG A 109 -27.67 -0.81 -19.84
N VAL A 110 -28.20 -0.12 -18.83
CA VAL A 110 -29.50 0.59 -18.93
C VAL A 110 -29.43 1.72 -19.95
N LEU A 111 -28.37 2.53 -19.95
CA LEU A 111 -28.18 3.61 -20.92
C LEU A 111 -28.08 3.08 -22.35
N LYS A 112 -27.37 1.96 -22.58
CA LYS A 112 -27.31 1.33 -23.90
C LYS A 112 -28.67 0.84 -24.39
N ILE A 113 -29.52 0.33 -23.51
CA ILE A 113 -30.89 -0.12 -23.87
C ILE A 113 -31.74 1.10 -24.24
N SER A 114 -31.64 2.21 -23.49
CA SER A 114 -32.39 3.43 -23.78
C SER A 114 -31.90 4.18 -25.02
N ALA A 115 -30.62 4.04 -25.38
CA ALA A 115 -30.03 4.67 -26.57
C ALA A 115 -30.18 3.81 -27.84
N SER A 116 -30.77 2.61 -27.75
CA SER A 116 -31.11 1.83 -28.94
C SER A 116 -32.24 2.56 -29.67
N PRO A 117 -32.00 3.20 -30.83
CA PRO A 117 -33.05 3.89 -31.53
C PRO A 117 -34.12 2.85 -31.88
N SER A 118 -35.34 3.09 -31.42
CA SER A 118 -36.51 2.43 -31.95
C SER A 118 -36.44 2.58 -33.47
N VAL A 119 -36.24 1.47 -34.16
CA VAL A 119 -36.28 1.42 -35.62
C VAL A 119 -37.71 1.77 -36.00
N PHE A 120 -37.96 3.05 -36.21
CA PHE A 120 -39.21 3.54 -36.78
C PHE A 120 -39.23 3.04 -38.23
N GLN A 121 -39.79 1.85 -38.44
CA GLN A 121 -40.13 1.35 -39.76
C GLN A 121 -41.16 2.32 -40.34
N ARG A 122 -40.68 3.26 -41.17
CA ARG A 122 -41.59 4.02 -42.04
C ARG A 122 -42.32 3.00 -42.92
N PRO A 123 -43.65 3.05 -43.02
CA PRO A 123 -44.37 2.20 -43.97
C PRO A 123 -43.86 2.55 -45.37
N GLY A 124 -43.16 1.60 -45.99
CA GLY A 124 -42.61 1.74 -47.33
C GLY A 124 -43.73 1.92 -48.33
N LYS A 125 -43.68 3.00 -49.12
CA LYS A 125 -44.51 3.14 -50.32
C LYS A 125 -44.16 2.02 -51.29
N ASN A 126 -45.18 1.29 -51.74
CA ASN A 126 -45.06 0.24 -52.75
C ASN A 126 -44.49 0.82 -54.05
N TYR A 127 -43.26 0.45 -54.39
CA TYR A 127 -42.75 0.58 -55.75
C TYR A 127 -42.93 -0.77 -56.43
N ALA A 128 -43.88 -0.81 -57.37
CA ALA A 128 -44.06 -1.91 -58.30
C ALA A 128 -42.86 -1.98 -59.26
N GLY A 129 -42.30 -3.19 -59.41
CA GLY A 129 -41.52 -3.61 -60.57
C GLY A 129 -40.06 -3.13 -60.63
N ALA A 130 -39.11 -4.00 -60.27
CA ALA A 130 -37.84 -4.19 -60.98
C ALA A 130 -36.98 -5.33 -60.37
N ASN A 131 -36.93 -6.46 -61.08
CA ASN A 131 -35.83 -7.42 -61.29
C ASN A 131 -34.90 -7.85 -60.10
N PRO A 132 -34.91 -9.13 -59.65
CA PRO A 132 -34.08 -9.60 -58.55
C PRO A 132 -32.72 -10.12 -59.04
N SER A 133 -31.75 -9.24 -59.25
CA SER A 133 -30.35 -9.63 -59.50
C SER A 133 -29.38 -8.50 -59.15
N ARG A 134 -29.44 -7.98 -57.91
CA ARG A 134 -28.36 -7.16 -57.36
C ARG A 134 -28.12 -7.53 -55.91
N SER A 135 -26.92 -8.06 -55.66
CA SER A 135 -26.34 -8.25 -54.34
C SER A 135 -26.52 -6.97 -53.51
N VAL A 136 -27.33 -7.05 -52.45
CA VAL A 136 -27.42 -5.99 -51.45
C VAL A 136 -26.07 -5.95 -50.75
N SER A 137 -25.20 -5.05 -51.18
CA SER A 137 -24.02 -4.67 -50.41
C SER A 137 -24.53 -4.00 -49.15
N MET A 138 -24.58 -4.78 -48.07
CA MET A 138 -24.95 -4.31 -46.74
C MET A 138 -23.81 -3.41 -46.25
N THR A 139 -23.84 -2.15 -46.68
CA THR A 139 -22.96 -1.12 -46.14
C THR A 139 -23.49 -0.79 -44.75
N ILE A 140 -22.98 -1.48 -43.73
CA ILE A 140 -23.16 -1.09 -42.34
C ILE A 140 -22.43 0.24 -42.17
N ARG A 141 -23.14 1.36 -42.37
CA ARG A 141 -22.66 2.67 -41.91
C ARG A 141 -22.78 2.67 -40.39
N THR A 142 -21.69 2.32 -39.72
CA THR A 142 -21.48 2.68 -38.32
C THR A 142 -21.42 4.21 -38.25
N VAL A 143 -22.54 4.83 -37.89
CA VAL A 143 -22.55 6.24 -37.50
C VAL A 143 -21.90 6.29 -36.13
N PHE A 144 -20.60 6.59 -36.10
CA PHE A 144 -19.92 6.97 -34.87
C PHE A 144 -20.56 8.26 -34.35
N PRO A 145 -21.04 8.32 -33.10
CA PRO A 145 -21.39 9.60 -32.50
C PRO A 145 -20.13 10.45 -32.41
N ALA A 146 -20.21 11.67 -32.92
CA ALA A 146 -19.09 12.61 -33.08
C ALA A 146 -18.56 13.21 -31.76
N ASP A 147 -19.02 12.72 -30.60
CA ASP A 147 -18.65 13.27 -29.30
C ASP A 147 -17.73 12.32 -28.52
N GLY A 148 -16.42 12.53 -28.70
CA GLY A 148 -15.41 12.48 -27.62
C GLY A 148 -15.20 11.21 -26.80
N ALA A 149 -15.90 10.11 -27.05
CA ALA A 149 -15.78 8.90 -26.26
C ALA A 149 -14.49 8.14 -26.64
N ARG A 150 -13.43 8.32 -25.84
CA ARG A 150 -12.20 7.51 -25.92
C ARG A 150 -12.55 6.03 -25.95
N VAL A 151 -12.27 5.40 -27.08
CA VAL A 151 -12.25 3.94 -27.24
C VAL A 151 -11.16 3.41 -26.32
N ILE A 152 -11.54 2.92 -25.14
CA ILE A 152 -10.64 2.13 -24.31
C ILE A 152 -10.58 0.74 -24.95
N GLU A 153 -9.59 0.57 -25.81
CA GLU A 153 -9.19 -0.70 -26.39
C GLU A 153 -8.90 -1.68 -25.23
N ARG A 154 -9.78 -2.67 -25.05
CA ARG A 154 -9.57 -3.79 -24.11
C ARG A 154 -8.46 -4.70 -24.65
N ARG A 155 -7.19 -4.34 -24.43
CA ARG A 155 -6.12 -5.33 -24.38
C ARG A 155 -6.29 -6.16 -23.11
N GLY A 156 -6.56 -7.45 -23.28
CA GLY A 156 -6.69 -8.41 -22.19
C GLY A 156 -5.50 -8.35 -21.24
N ARG A 157 -5.75 -7.94 -20.00
CA ARG A 157 -4.84 -8.19 -18.88
C ARG A 157 -5.05 -9.63 -18.42
N ARG A 158 -4.17 -10.50 -18.90
CA ARG A 158 -3.76 -11.69 -18.15
C ARG A 158 -3.36 -11.26 -16.75
N SER A 159 -3.99 -11.90 -15.76
CA SER A 159 -3.46 -12.25 -14.43
C SER A 159 -2.22 -11.48 -13.97
N LYS A 160 -2.43 -10.43 -13.15
CA LYS A 160 -1.36 -9.76 -12.39
C LYS A 160 -1.15 -10.49 -11.05
N TYR A 161 -0.54 -11.68 -11.07
CA TYR A 161 0.14 -12.22 -9.88
C TYR A 161 1.68 -12.19 -10.02
N HIS A 162 2.21 -11.58 -11.09
CA HIS A 162 3.66 -11.45 -11.31
C HIS A 162 4.24 -10.04 -11.12
N LEU A 163 3.46 -9.06 -10.65
CA LEU A 163 3.97 -7.67 -10.56
C LEU A 163 4.74 -7.32 -9.29
N PHE A 164 4.72 -8.14 -8.25
CA PHE A 164 5.43 -7.79 -7.01
C PHE A 164 6.96 -7.95 -7.10
N ASN A 165 7.48 -8.66 -8.10
CA ASN A 165 8.93 -8.88 -8.25
C ASN A 165 9.64 -7.89 -9.19
N ASN A 166 8.90 -7.18 -10.06
CA ASN A 166 9.52 -6.27 -11.04
C ASN A 166 9.67 -4.85 -10.51
N ASP A 167 8.83 -4.41 -9.58
CA ASP A 167 8.93 -3.06 -9.01
C ASP A 167 10.20 -2.87 -8.15
N PHE A 168 10.68 -3.94 -7.50
CA PHE A 168 11.95 -3.90 -6.76
C PHE A 168 13.19 -3.84 -7.67
N ARG A 169 13.15 -4.42 -8.87
CA ARG A 169 14.28 -4.33 -9.83
C ARG A 169 14.38 -2.93 -10.42
N ASN A 170 13.26 -2.27 -10.70
CA ASN A 170 13.25 -0.91 -11.25
C ASN A 170 13.61 0.14 -10.19
N ALA A 171 13.18 -0.03 -8.94
CA ALA A 171 13.59 0.84 -7.83
C ALA A 171 15.10 0.73 -7.51
N ARG A 172 15.69 -0.47 -7.66
CA ARG A 172 17.12 -0.69 -7.43
C ARG A 172 18.00 -0.17 -8.59
N ALA A 173 17.47 -0.17 -9.82
CA ALA A 173 18.13 0.46 -10.97
C ALA A 173 18.11 2.00 -10.89
N ALA A 174 17.08 2.59 -10.29
CA ALA A 174 16.96 4.04 -10.09
C ALA A 174 17.83 4.58 -8.93
N MET A 175 18.37 3.71 -8.07
CA MET A 175 19.24 4.08 -6.94
C MET A 175 20.70 3.58 -7.09
N ALA A 176 21.11 3.15 -8.29
CA ALA A 176 22.52 2.94 -8.58
C ALA A 176 23.24 4.32 -8.59
N PRO A 177 24.37 4.47 -7.88
CA PRO A 177 24.92 5.78 -7.58
C PRO A 177 25.40 6.49 -8.85
N LEU A 178 24.90 7.71 -9.05
CA LEU A 178 25.56 8.78 -9.81
C LEU A 178 26.88 9.12 -9.10
N ASN A 179 27.88 8.27 -9.30
CA ASN A 179 29.27 8.51 -8.93
C ASN A 179 30.09 8.56 -10.23
N HIS A 180 29.84 9.59 -11.03
CA HIS A 180 30.82 10.12 -11.98
C HIS A 180 30.44 11.59 -12.24
N ASP A 181 31.44 12.46 -12.20
CA ASP A 181 31.41 13.90 -12.55
C ASP A 181 30.97 14.93 -11.49
N ALA A 182 31.61 14.91 -10.32
CA ALA A 182 31.70 16.09 -9.43
C ALA A 182 33.10 16.75 -9.43
N SER A 183 33.87 16.62 -10.52
CA SER A 183 35.21 17.24 -10.67
C SER A 183 35.23 18.52 -11.52
N LYS A 184 34.09 19.16 -11.78
CA LYS A 184 34.04 20.46 -12.47
C LYS A 184 33.44 21.54 -11.58
N LEU A 185 34.32 22.13 -10.76
CA LEU A 185 34.21 23.51 -10.28
C LEU A 185 33.94 24.46 -11.46
N PRO A 186 33.24 25.56 -11.19
CA PRO A 186 33.93 26.84 -11.41
C PRO A 186 33.93 27.70 -10.14
N SER A 187 35.14 28.03 -9.73
CA SER A 187 35.48 29.10 -8.81
C SER A 187 35.13 30.46 -9.42
N ARG A 188 34.12 31.12 -8.86
CA ARG A 188 33.85 32.58 -8.89
C ARG A 188 32.54 32.73 -8.09
N VAL A 189 32.50 33.52 -7.01
CA VAL A 189 32.29 34.96 -7.07
C VAL A 189 32.91 35.60 -5.83
N ARG A 190 33.74 36.62 -6.08
CA ARG A 190 34.06 37.68 -5.11
C ARG A 190 32.80 38.52 -4.90
N LEU A 191 32.45 38.79 -3.64
CA LEU A 191 32.22 40.13 -3.05
C LEU A 191 31.91 39.95 -1.57
#